data_AF-A0A315QPP9-F1
#
_entry.id   AF-A0A315QPP9-F1
#
_cell.length_a   1.000
_cell.length_b   1.000
_cell.length_c   1.000
_cell.angle_alpha   90.00
_cell.angle_beta   90.00
_cell.angle_gamma   90.00
#
_symmetry.space_group_name_H-M   'P 1'
#
loop_
_entity.id
_entity.type
_entity.pdbx_description
1 polymer ?
#
loop_
_entity_poly.entity_id
_entity_poly.type
_entity_poly.pdbx_seq_one_letter_code
_entity_poly.pdbx_strand_id
1 'polypeptide(L)'
;MDIIKNPHDSLFKRTLGDKEVAVDFLENYLPNNILKEIDLTDIKVAKDSFVDEELEESFSDILYNVSIDGKEGFVYLLFEHKSYFDKMTPVQMLGYILDIWKLYNKQNKNEKLPPIIPILIYHGDRKWKYGSSLSELIEATSEAISDYIPGYNYLLYDFSNYSDAEIKGQIKLRLFLKLISHIFDDDFDKGLREVLPLLIELREKTTGLEYIETVVKYILNIGEEISLNELDQKAKNISAEGSAVIMTIAEKIYHDGKEEGKVENMHEMIEFAMELKFGLSSKKIVQEINKIDDYERLKNIKDAIKSYDSLEELVKNIDI
;
A
#
# COMPACT_ATOMS: atom_id res chain seq x y z
N MET A 1 -12.47 -13.10 0.62
CA MET A 1 -11.30 -12.23 0.76
C MET A 1 -11.85 -10.90 1.22
N ASP A 2 -11.63 -10.53 2.49
CA ASP A 2 -12.07 -9.22 2.96
C ASP A 2 -11.47 -8.16 2.04
N ILE A 3 -12.34 -7.37 1.41
CA ILE A 3 -11.94 -6.21 0.63
C ILE A 3 -11.15 -5.34 1.59
N ILE A 4 -9.84 -5.18 1.35
CA ILE A 4 -9.03 -4.26 2.13
C ILE A 4 -9.64 -2.88 1.90
N LYS A 5 -10.29 -2.31 2.91
CA LYS A 5 -10.79 -0.94 2.83
C LYS A 5 -9.57 -0.03 2.72
N ASN A 6 -9.48 0.73 1.63
CA ASN A 6 -8.32 1.58 1.28
C ASN A 6 -6.99 0.78 1.16
N PRO A 7 -6.82 -0.03 0.11
CA PRO A 7 -5.62 -0.87 -0.08
C PRO A 7 -4.33 -0.05 -0.19
N HIS A 8 -4.37 1.12 -0.83
CA HIS A 8 -3.22 2.03 -0.94
C HIS A 8 -2.78 2.55 0.43
N ASP A 9 -3.73 2.98 1.27
CA ASP A 9 -3.46 3.43 2.64
C ASP A 9 -2.81 2.32 3.47
N SER A 10 -3.41 1.14 3.41
CA SER A 10 -2.95 -0.04 4.16
C SER A 10 -1.52 -0.42 3.78
N LEU A 11 -1.20 -0.46 2.47
CA LEU A 11 0.15 -0.76 1.99
C LEU A 11 1.15 0.34 2.39
N PHE A 12 0.76 1.61 2.28
CA PHE A 12 1.57 2.75 2.68
C PHE A 12 1.91 2.70 4.18
N LYS A 13 0.91 2.57 5.07
CA LYS A 13 1.11 2.48 6.52
C LYS A 13 1.90 1.25 6.93
N ARG A 14 1.66 0.09 6.30
CA ARG A 14 2.44 -1.14 6.56
C ARG A 14 3.91 -0.99 6.14
N THR A 15 4.17 -0.30 5.04
CA THR A 15 5.52 -0.12 4.49
C THR A 15 6.30 0.95 5.23
N LEU A 16 5.80 2.19 5.25
CA LEU A 16 6.50 3.32 5.83
C LEU A 16 6.29 3.45 7.35
N GLY A 17 5.40 2.64 7.93
CA GLY A 17 5.34 2.42 9.37
C GLY A 17 6.39 1.43 9.90
N ASP A 18 7.19 0.81 9.03
CA ASP A 18 8.39 0.04 9.38
C ASP A 18 9.57 1.01 9.53
N LYS A 19 10.25 0.96 10.68
CA LYS A 19 11.36 1.87 11.02
C LYS A 19 12.48 1.81 10.00
N GLU A 20 12.85 0.62 9.54
CA GLU A 20 13.96 0.44 8.60
C GLU A 20 13.63 1.06 7.25
N VAL A 21 12.39 0.91 6.80
CA VAL A 21 11.93 1.47 5.52
C VAL A 21 11.74 2.98 5.61
N ALA A 22 11.28 3.50 6.76
CA ALA A 22 11.20 4.94 7.00
C ALA A 22 12.57 5.61 6.95
N VAL A 23 13.59 5.04 7.61
CA VAL A 23 14.98 5.52 7.54
C VAL A 23 15.48 5.48 6.10
N ASP A 24 15.31 4.34 5.42
CA ASP A 24 15.73 4.16 4.04
C ASP A 24 15.07 5.19 3.10
N PHE A 25 13.78 5.50 3.30
CA PHE A 25 13.11 6.56 2.54
C PHE A 25 13.70 7.93 2.83
N LEU A 26 13.86 8.31 4.10
CA LEU A 26 14.37 9.63 4.46
C LEU A 26 15.82 9.84 4.00
N GLU A 27 16.68 8.83 4.08
CA GLU A 27 18.06 8.89 3.61
C GLU A 27 18.17 9.04 2.08
N ASN A 28 17.29 8.39 1.32
CA ASN A 28 17.35 8.43 -0.14
C ASN A 28 16.68 9.65 -0.76
N TYR A 29 15.65 10.21 -0.11
CA TYR A 29 14.78 11.22 -0.71
C TYR A 29 14.96 12.61 -0.10
N LEU A 30 15.32 12.74 1.19
CA LEU A 30 15.54 14.08 1.76
C LEU A 30 16.70 14.83 1.06
N PRO A 31 16.56 16.14 0.82
CA PRO A 31 17.67 16.97 0.40
C PRO A 31 18.85 16.88 1.38
N ASN A 32 20.08 16.79 0.85
CA ASN A 32 21.29 16.64 1.67
C ASN A 32 21.48 17.73 2.74
N ASN A 33 20.98 18.95 2.50
CA ASN A 33 21.04 20.05 3.47
C ASN A 33 20.03 19.87 4.62
N ILE A 34 18.95 19.12 4.41
CA ILE A 34 17.97 18.78 5.45
C ILE A 34 18.43 17.53 6.19
N LEU A 35 18.83 16.49 5.46
CA LEU A 35 19.25 15.21 6.04
C LEU A 35 20.37 15.34 7.07
N LYS A 36 21.32 16.27 6.86
CA LYS A 36 22.43 16.54 7.81
C LYS A 36 21.97 17.08 9.16
N GLU A 37 20.80 17.70 9.21
CA GLU A 37 20.26 18.30 10.42
C GLU A 37 19.38 17.32 11.21
N ILE A 38 19.04 16.16 10.63
CA ILE A 38 18.15 15.17 11.23
C ILE A 38 18.94 13.94 11.67
N ASP A 39 18.75 13.53 12.93
CA ASP A 39 19.22 12.24 13.43
C ASP A 39 18.11 11.20 13.29
N LEU A 40 18.36 10.21 12.42
CA LEU A 40 17.45 9.11 12.12
C LEU A 40 17.69 7.86 12.99
N THR A 41 18.70 7.85 13.86
CA THR A 41 19.07 6.68 14.68
C THR A 41 17.91 6.24 15.58
N ASP A 42 17.25 7.21 16.21
CA ASP A 42 16.18 7.01 17.19
C ASP A 42 14.78 7.37 16.65
N ILE A 43 14.60 7.37 15.33
CA ILE A 43 13.29 7.66 14.72
C ILE A 43 12.19 6.76 15.27
N LYS A 44 11.06 7.36 15.63
CA LYS A 44 9.87 6.67 16.14
C LYS A 44 8.65 7.03 15.30
N VAL A 45 7.93 6.02 14.85
CA VAL A 45 6.60 6.21 14.27
C VAL A 45 5.64 6.56 15.42
N ALA A 46 5.02 7.74 15.37
CA ALA A 46 4.04 8.16 16.36
C ALA A 46 2.71 7.44 16.09
N LYS A 47 2.62 6.15 16.47
CA LYS A 47 1.58 5.22 16.00
C LYS A 47 0.17 5.43 16.57
N ASP A 48 -0.05 6.20 17.64
CA ASP A 48 -1.34 6.13 18.36
C ASP A 48 -1.77 7.42 19.08
N SER A 49 -1.81 8.61 18.45
CA SER A 49 -2.45 9.74 19.20
C SER A 49 -2.96 10.96 18.46
N PHE A 50 -2.75 11.13 17.16
CA PHE A 50 -2.58 12.50 16.67
C PHE A 50 -3.61 13.01 15.68
N VAL A 51 -4.65 12.24 15.38
CA VAL A 51 -5.56 12.56 14.28
C VAL A 51 -6.98 12.34 14.78
N ASP A 52 -7.81 13.40 14.78
CA ASP A 52 -9.25 13.32 15.10
C ASP A 52 -9.88 12.15 14.30
N GLU A 53 -10.89 11.47 14.84
CA GLU A 53 -11.60 10.41 14.09
C GLU A 53 -12.10 10.94 12.72
N GLU A 54 -12.36 12.25 12.60
CA GLU A 54 -12.71 12.92 11.34
C GLU A 54 -11.55 13.07 10.32
N LEU A 55 -10.30 13.11 10.80
CA LEU A 55 -9.10 13.24 9.97
C LEU A 55 -8.54 11.87 9.53
N GLU A 56 -8.67 10.83 10.35
CA GLU A 56 -8.27 9.44 10.01
C GLU A 56 -9.06 8.89 8.83
N GLU A 57 -10.33 9.29 8.66
CA GLU A 57 -11.18 8.77 7.59
C GLU A 57 -10.79 9.30 6.19
N SER A 58 -10.00 10.37 6.11
CA SER A 58 -9.83 11.08 4.84
C SER A 58 -8.46 10.89 4.14
N PHE A 59 -7.39 10.56 4.88
CA PHE A 59 -6.02 10.53 4.33
C PHE A 59 -5.09 9.49 4.94
N SER A 60 -4.09 9.14 4.13
CA SER A 60 -2.99 8.26 4.49
C SER A 60 -1.80 9.09 4.98
N ASP A 61 -1.56 9.15 6.27
CA ASP A 61 -0.41 9.88 6.81
C ASP A 61 0.43 9.08 7.82
N ILE A 62 1.65 9.55 8.02
CA ILE A 62 2.57 9.04 9.04
C ILE A 62 3.32 10.22 9.66
N LEU A 63 3.37 10.25 10.99
CA LEU A 63 4.19 11.18 11.76
C LEU A 63 5.40 10.45 12.35
N TYR A 64 6.59 10.94 12.05
CA TYR A 64 7.83 10.47 12.67
C TYR A 64 8.33 11.48 13.71
N ASN A 65 8.61 11.01 14.92
CA ASN A 65 9.40 11.76 15.90
C ASN A 65 10.88 11.51 15.61
N VAL A 66 11.64 12.60 15.44
CA VAL A 66 13.07 12.62 15.14
C VAL A 66 13.76 13.70 15.97
N SER A 67 15.10 13.69 15.98
CA SER A 67 15.88 14.81 16.49
C SER A 67 16.33 15.68 15.31
N ILE A 68 16.08 16.99 15.39
CA ILE A 68 16.47 18.01 14.41
C ILE A 68 17.34 19.03 15.13
N ASP A 69 18.60 19.22 14.69
CA ASP A 69 19.57 20.10 15.37
C ASP A 69 19.68 19.81 16.88
N GLY A 70 19.68 18.52 17.24
CA GLY A 70 19.77 18.05 18.63
C GLY A 70 18.52 18.34 19.48
N LYS A 71 17.40 18.76 18.88
CA LYS A 71 16.13 19.05 19.56
C LYS A 71 15.04 18.14 19.02
N GLU A 72 13.99 17.93 19.82
CA GLU A 72 12.82 17.19 19.35
C GLU A 72 12.18 17.89 18.14
N GLY A 73 11.86 17.11 17.12
CA GLY A 73 11.25 17.55 15.88
C GLY A 73 10.43 16.46 15.23
N PHE A 74 9.72 16.82 14.16
CA PHE A 74 8.86 15.88 13.45
C PHE A 74 9.12 15.89 11.94
N VAL A 75 8.95 14.73 11.32
CA VAL A 75 8.73 14.61 9.87
C VAL A 75 7.31 14.14 9.67
N TYR A 76 6.51 14.95 8.98
CA TYR A 76 5.12 14.62 8.66
C TYR A 76 5.02 14.19 7.20
N LEU A 77 4.57 12.97 6.97
CA LEU A 77 4.44 12.36 5.65
C LEU A 77 2.97 12.21 5.30
N LEU A 78 2.51 12.94 4.30
CA LEU A 78 1.18 12.80 3.73
C LEU A 78 1.28 12.02 2.41
N PHE A 79 0.45 10.99 2.26
CA PHE A 79 0.32 10.20 1.04
C PHE A 79 -1.01 10.48 0.35
N GLU A 80 -0.94 11.19 -0.77
CA GLU A 80 -2.08 11.47 -1.63
C GLU A 80 -2.12 10.45 -2.76
N HIS A 81 -3.13 9.58 -2.74
CA HIS A 81 -3.30 8.46 -3.66
C HIS A 81 -4.61 8.51 -4.46
N LYS A 82 -5.41 9.58 -4.32
CA LYS A 82 -6.66 9.73 -5.04
C LYS A 82 -6.40 10.06 -6.51
N SER A 83 -7.24 9.52 -7.39
CA SER A 83 -7.20 9.81 -8.83
C SER A 83 -7.50 11.27 -9.17
N TYR A 84 -8.10 12.04 -8.26
CA TYR A 84 -8.32 13.47 -8.46
C TYR A 84 -7.45 14.28 -7.50
N PHE A 85 -6.79 15.31 -8.04
CA PHE A 85 -6.02 16.26 -7.25
C PHE A 85 -6.91 17.06 -6.31
N ASP A 86 -6.43 17.31 -5.10
CA ASP A 86 -6.93 18.41 -4.30
C ASP A 86 -5.95 19.60 -4.36
N LYS A 87 -6.36 20.69 -5.01
CA LYS A 87 -5.57 21.94 -5.02
C LYS A 87 -5.37 22.52 -3.62
N MET A 88 -6.21 22.12 -2.65
CA MET A 88 -6.18 22.59 -1.27
C MET A 88 -5.26 21.77 -0.37
N THR A 89 -4.56 20.73 -0.88
CA THR A 89 -3.61 19.93 -0.09
C THR A 89 -2.62 20.79 0.74
N PRO A 90 -2.05 21.91 0.25
CA PRO A 90 -1.23 22.79 1.08
C PRO A 90 -1.98 23.44 2.26
N VAL A 91 -3.23 23.86 2.06
CA VAL A 91 -4.03 24.43 3.16
C VAL A 91 -4.36 23.37 4.20
N GLN A 92 -4.69 22.17 3.73
CA GLN A 92 -4.98 21.04 4.58
C GLN A 92 -3.76 20.59 5.39
N MET A 93 -2.59 20.50 4.75
CA MET A 93 -1.34 20.15 5.41
C MET A 93 -0.93 21.18 6.47
N LEU A 94 -1.23 22.46 6.27
CA LEU A 94 -1.13 23.45 7.34
C LEU A 94 -2.05 23.11 8.53
N GLY A 95 -3.28 22.66 8.27
CA GLY A 95 -4.19 22.15 9.31
C GLY A 95 -3.56 21.05 10.16
N TYR A 96 -2.98 20.03 9.51
CA TYR A 96 -2.30 18.93 10.21
C TYR A 96 -1.10 19.39 11.04
N ILE A 97 -0.27 20.30 10.51
CA ILE A 97 0.84 20.90 11.25
C ILE A 97 0.32 21.59 12.53
N LEU A 98 -0.77 22.35 12.43
CA LEU A 98 -1.38 23.00 13.59
C LEU A 98 -1.91 22.00 14.61
N ASP A 99 -2.53 20.90 14.16
CA ASP A 99 -3.08 19.89 15.06
C ASP A 99 -1.97 19.10 15.79
N ILE A 100 -0.88 18.74 15.10
CA ILE A 100 0.31 18.17 15.72
C ILE A 100 0.85 19.11 16.81
N TRP A 101 0.97 20.40 16.52
CA TRP A 101 1.44 21.39 17.51
C TRP A 101 0.50 21.58 18.70
N LYS A 102 -0.82 21.64 18.47
CA LYS A 102 -1.81 21.74 19.56
C LYS A 102 -1.67 20.55 20.51
N LEU A 103 -1.54 19.35 19.97
CA LEU A 103 -1.43 18.14 20.79
C LEU A 103 -0.09 18.06 21.52
N TYR A 104 1.01 18.38 20.83
CA TYR A 104 2.33 18.49 21.44
C TYR A 104 2.33 19.44 22.65
N ASN A 105 1.74 20.63 22.48
CA ASN A 105 1.64 21.62 23.54
C ASN A 105 0.78 21.14 24.72
N LYS A 106 -0.33 20.44 24.44
CA LYS A 106 -1.20 19.85 25.47
C LYS A 106 -0.46 18.81 26.33
N GLN A 107 0.42 18.02 25.73
CA GLN A 107 1.15 16.94 26.40
C GLN A 107 2.39 17.45 27.17
N ASN A 108 3.17 18.35 26.55
CA ASN A 108 4.48 18.72 27.08
C ASN A 108 4.47 20.08 27.82
N LYS A 109 3.42 20.90 27.67
CA LYS A 109 3.35 22.28 28.20
C LYS A 109 4.62 23.10 27.91
N ASN A 110 5.17 22.92 26.71
CA ASN A 110 6.42 23.57 26.30
C ASN A 110 6.18 25.01 25.86
N GLU A 111 7.14 25.89 26.15
CA GLU A 111 7.10 27.30 25.71
C GLU A 111 7.30 27.49 24.21
N LYS A 112 7.86 26.48 23.53
CA LYS A 112 8.18 26.50 22.09
C LYS A 112 7.65 25.25 21.41
N LEU A 113 7.20 25.44 20.17
CA LEU A 113 6.74 24.35 19.30
C LEU A 113 7.93 23.74 18.56
N PRO A 114 7.95 22.41 18.38
CA PRO A 114 9.02 21.71 17.67
C PRO A 114 8.90 21.94 16.15
N PRO A 115 10.02 21.95 15.41
CA PRO A 115 9.99 22.02 13.96
C PRO A 115 9.28 20.79 13.36
N ILE A 116 8.55 21.00 12.27
CA ILE A 116 7.91 19.94 11.49
C ILE A 116 8.38 20.07 10.04
N ILE A 117 8.88 18.98 9.46
CA ILE A 117 9.25 18.89 8.04
C ILE A 117 8.11 18.17 7.31
N PRO A 118 7.27 18.88 6.56
CA PRO A 118 6.19 18.28 5.80
C PRO A 118 6.70 17.70 4.47
N ILE A 119 6.25 16.49 4.17
CA ILE A 119 6.52 15.75 2.94
C ILE A 119 5.19 15.28 2.34
N LEU A 120 4.98 15.57 1.07
CA LEU A 120 3.88 15.04 0.26
C LEU A 120 4.43 13.97 -0.69
N ILE A 121 4.02 12.73 -0.49
CA ILE A 121 4.12 11.68 -1.50
C ILE A 121 2.85 11.77 -2.33
N TYR A 122 2.98 12.19 -3.58
CA TYR A 122 1.88 12.27 -4.51
C TYR A 122 1.94 11.10 -5.49
N HIS A 123 0.78 10.50 -5.70
CA HIS A 123 0.61 9.41 -6.63
C HIS A 123 -0.82 9.41 -7.19
N GLY A 124 -1.00 9.89 -8.43
CA GLY A 124 -2.30 9.87 -9.10
C GLY A 124 -2.20 9.73 -10.62
N ASP A 125 -3.35 9.76 -11.28
CA ASP A 125 -3.52 9.51 -12.73
C ASP A 125 -2.95 10.62 -13.64
N ARG A 126 -2.54 11.73 -13.04
CA ARG A 126 -2.11 12.96 -13.73
C ARG A 126 -0.94 13.56 -12.98
N LYS A 127 -0.15 14.38 -13.67
CA LYS A 127 1.02 15.07 -13.08
C LYS A 127 0.63 16.14 -12.07
N TRP A 128 1.35 16.23 -10.96
CA TRP A 128 1.20 17.34 -10.03
C TRP A 128 1.53 18.68 -10.73
N LYS A 129 0.59 19.64 -10.68
CA LYS A 129 0.68 20.94 -11.40
C LYS A 129 0.73 22.16 -10.48
N TYR A 130 0.57 21.96 -9.19
CA TYR A 130 0.79 22.98 -8.19
C TYR A 130 2.25 22.91 -7.77
N GLY A 131 2.82 23.94 -7.18
CA GLY A 131 4.17 23.81 -6.64
C GLY A 131 4.13 23.21 -5.25
N SER A 132 5.08 23.67 -4.42
CA SER A 132 5.44 23.01 -3.17
C SER A 132 5.41 23.98 -1.98
N SER A 133 4.56 25.01 -2.06
CA SER A 133 4.37 25.99 -1.01
C SER A 133 2.90 26.42 -0.89
N LEU A 134 2.53 26.89 0.30
CA LEU A 134 1.22 27.49 0.52
C LEU A 134 1.05 28.80 -0.26
N SER A 135 2.15 29.56 -0.44
CA SER A 135 2.12 30.87 -1.08
C SER A 135 1.62 30.83 -2.52
N GLU A 136 1.76 29.70 -3.21
CA GLU A 136 1.26 29.52 -4.58
C GLU A 136 -0.27 29.45 -4.69
N LEU A 137 -0.97 29.20 -3.57
CA LEU A 137 -2.44 29.25 -3.51
C LEU A 137 -2.98 30.62 -3.11
N ILE A 138 -2.11 31.51 -2.63
CA ILE A 138 -2.50 32.81 -2.13
C ILE A 138 -2.46 33.82 -3.28
N GLU A 139 -3.51 34.64 -3.39
CA GLU A 139 -3.55 35.70 -4.40
C GLU A 139 -2.37 36.66 -4.24
N ALA A 140 -1.76 37.04 -5.37
CA ALA A 140 -0.67 38.00 -5.37
C ALA A 140 -1.12 39.32 -4.73
N THR A 141 -0.32 39.80 -3.78
CA THR A 141 -0.61 41.00 -3.00
C THR A 141 0.66 41.81 -2.77
N SER A 142 0.53 43.01 -2.22
CA SER A 142 1.68 43.90 -2.00
C SER A 142 2.68 43.30 -1.01
N GLU A 143 3.97 43.46 -1.28
CA GLU A 143 5.06 43.10 -0.35
C GLU A 143 4.88 43.72 1.05
N ALA A 144 4.23 44.89 1.12
CA ALA A 144 3.95 45.56 2.40
C ALA A 144 3.12 44.72 3.39
N ILE A 145 2.41 43.68 2.93
CA ILE A 145 1.61 42.81 3.80
C ILE A 145 2.09 41.35 3.84
N SER A 146 3.21 40.99 3.17
CA SER A 146 3.65 39.60 3.06
C SER A 146 3.93 38.96 4.41
N ASP A 147 4.47 39.73 5.36
CA ASP A 147 4.84 39.24 6.70
C ASP A 147 3.62 38.87 7.57
N TYR A 148 2.41 39.28 7.17
CA TYR A 148 1.16 38.97 7.89
C TYR A 148 0.40 37.78 7.30
N ILE A 149 0.94 37.17 6.24
CA ILE A 149 0.31 36.06 5.53
C ILE A 149 1.04 34.76 5.90
N PRO A 150 0.34 33.71 6.35
CA PRO A 150 0.96 32.43 6.63
C PRO A 150 1.63 31.85 5.37
N GLY A 151 2.86 31.36 5.53
CA GLY A 151 3.63 30.75 4.46
C GLY A 151 4.46 29.59 4.99
N TYR A 152 4.53 28.51 4.21
CA TYR A 152 5.43 27.40 4.46
C TYR A 152 5.70 26.65 3.14
N ASN A 153 6.79 25.88 3.12
CA ASN A 153 7.15 24.97 2.03
C ASN A 153 7.07 23.53 2.51
N TYR A 154 6.82 22.61 1.58
CA TYR A 154 6.89 21.17 1.81
C TYR A 154 7.72 20.49 0.73
N LEU A 155 8.22 19.29 1.03
CA LEU A 155 8.90 18.46 0.05
C LEU A 155 7.85 17.67 -0.73
N LEU A 156 7.89 17.73 -2.06
CA LEU A 156 6.97 17.00 -2.93
C LEU A 156 7.72 15.89 -3.66
N TYR A 157 7.21 14.67 -3.59
CA TYR A 157 7.66 13.54 -4.40
C TYR A 157 6.47 12.99 -5.20
N ASP A 158 6.41 13.36 -6.48
CA ASP A 158 5.41 12.88 -7.43
C ASP A 158 5.89 11.58 -8.10
N PHE A 159 5.52 10.43 -7.52
CA PHE A 159 5.90 9.12 -8.04
C PHE A 159 5.08 8.66 -9.26
N SER A 160 4.11 9.46 -9.76
CA SER A 160 3.44 9.18 -11.04
C SER A 160 4.37 9.35 -12.25
N ASN A 161 5.51 10.03 -12.08
CA ASN A 161 6.44 10.36 -13.16
C ASN A 161 7.86 9.81 -12.95
N TYR A 162 8.09 9.04 -11.89
CA TYR A 162 9.41 8.50 -11.62
C TYR A 162 9.76 7.42 -12.63
N SER A 163 10.97 7.51 -13.20
CA SER A 163 11.56 6.37 -13.89
C SER A 163 12.05 5.33 -12.88
N ASP A 164 12.16 4.09 -13.33
CA ASP A 164 12.71 3.00 -12.51
C ASP A 164 14.10 3.29 -11.95
N ALA A 165 14.90 4.12 -12.64
CA ALA A 165 16.23 4.52 -12.22
C ALA A 165 16.23 5.58 -11.10
N GLU A 166 15.13 6.33 -10.97
CA GLU A 166 14.95 7.34 -9.91
C GLU A 166 14.44 6.71 -8.60
N ILE A 167 13.86 5.51 -8.67
CA ILE A 167 13.40 4.74 -7.51
C ILE A 167 14.61 4.11 -6.80
N LYS A 168 14.97 4.71 -5.66
CA LYS A 168 16.07 4.31 -4.78
C LYS A 168 15.56 3.64 -3.50
N GLY A 169 16.48 2.99 -2.80
CA GLY A 169 16.26 2.34 -1.51
C GLY A 169 16.56 0.84 -1.51
N GLN A 170 16.27 0.22 -0.38
CA GLN A 170 16.27 -1.23 -0.21
C GLN A 170 15.03 -1.87 -0.83
N ILE A 171 15.02 -3.20 -0.88
CA ILE A 171 14.03 -3.98 -1.63
C ILE A 171 12.58 -3.64 -1.24
N LYS A 172 12.27 -3.54 0.06
CA LYS A 172 10.89 -3.20 0.52
C LYS A 172 10.45 -1.83 0.00
N LEU A 173 11.30 -0.80 0.12
CA LEU A 173 10.97 0.54 -0.34
C LEU A 173 10.82 0.59 -1.86
N ARG A 174 11.76 -0.02 -2.59
CA ARG A 174 11.70 -0.08 -4.06
C ARG A 174 10.47 -0.83 -4.55
N LEU A 175 10.10 -1.92 -3.89
CA LEU A 175 8.90 -2.69 -4.19
C LEU A 175 7.65 -1.84 -4.02
N PHE A 176 7.51 -1.15 -2.89
CA PHE A 176 6.40 -0.22 -2.64
C PHE A 176 6.32 0.89 -3.67
N LEU A 177 7.42 1.60 -3.92
CA LEU A 177 7.46 2.73 -4.85
C LEU A 177 7.19 2.30 -6.30
N LYS A 178 7.68 1.13 -6.73
CA LYS A 178 7.35 0.54 -8.05
C LYS A 178 5.89 0.12 -8.14
N LEU A 179 5.36 -0.50 -7.09
CA LEU A 179 3.94 -0.90 -7.05
C LEU A 179 3.01 0.29 -7.18
N ILE A 180 3.25 1.36 -6.42
CA ILE A 180 2.42 2.56 -6.55
C ILE A 180 2.65 3.20 -7.91
N SER A 181 3.90 3.44 -8.36
CA SER A 181 4.16 4.14 -9.64
C SER A 181 3.50 3.49 -10.87
N HIS A 182 3.32 2.17 -10.90
CA HIS A 182 2.70 1.46 -12.01
C HIS A 182 1.19 1.18 -11.89
N ILE A 183 0.55 1.54 -10.77
CA ILE A 183 -0.84 1.11 -10.52
C ILE A 183 -1.87 1.81 -11.41
N PHE A 184 -1.56 3.02 -11.87
CA PHE A 184 -2.39 3.79 -12.80
C PHE A 184 -1.88 3.71 -14.24
N ASP A 185 -0.87 2.88 -14.53
CA ASP A 185 -0.44 2.62 -15.90
C ASP A 185 -1.54 1.82 -16.62
N ASP A 186 -1.86 2.18 -17.86
CA ASP A 186 -2.78 1.42 -18.72
C ASP A 186 -2.31 -0.05 -18.93
N ASP A 187 -1.02 -0.33 -18.70
CA ASP A 187 -0.38 -1.65 -18.76
C ASP A 187 0.14 -2.04 -17.37
N PHE A 188 -0.77 -2.38 -16.44
CA PHE A 188 -0.42 -2.89 -15.11
C PHE A 188 0.49 -4.14 -15.18
N ASP A 189 0.38 -4.91 -16.26
CA ASP A 189 1.22 -6.05 -16.57
C ASP A 189 2.70 -5.69 -16.71
N LYS A 190 3.01 -4.49 -17.22
CA LYS A 190 4.36 -3.93 -17.20
C LYS A 190 4.85 -3.69 -15.76
N GLY A 191 4.00 -3.14 -14.90
CA GLY A 191 4.31 -2.97 -13.49
C GLY A 191 4.63 -4.28 -12.78
N LEU A 192 3.84 -5.33 -13.03
CA LEU A 192 4.09 -6.65 -12.47
C LEU A 192 5.45 -7.23 -12.88
N ARG A 193 5.88 -7.02 -14.14
CA ARG A 193 7.21 -7.46 -14.60
C ARG A 193 8.35 -6.80 -13.82
N GLU A 194 8.17 -5.57 -13.33
CA GLU A 194 9.14 -4.85 -12.51
C GLU A 194 9.11 -5.24 -11.04
N VAL A 195 7.94 -5.62 -10.52
CA VAL A 195 7.71 -5.94 -9.11
C VAL A 195 8.03 -7.39 -8.76
N LEU A 196 7.68 -8.35 -9.64
CA LEU A 196 7.85 -9.78 -9.38
C LEU A 196 9.31 -10.19 -9.10
N PRO A 197 10.34 -9.68 -9.81
CA PRO A 197 11.73 -9.98 -9.46
C PRO A 197 12.13 -9.54 -8.05
N LEU A 198 11.59 -8.40 -7.57
CA LEU A 198 11.85 -7.89 -6.22
C LEU A 198 11.18 -8.75 -5.15
N LEU A 199 10.02 -9.35 -5.43
CA LEU A 199 9.37 -10.32 -4.52
C LEU A 199 10.22 -11.59 -4.36
N ILE A 200 10.83 -12.06 -5.45
CA ILE A 200 11.73 -13.22 -5.43
C ILE A 200 12.98 -12.91 -4.59
N GLU A 201 13.62 -11.77 -4.86
CA GLU A 201 14.80 -11.32 -4.10
C GLU A 201 14.49 -11.14 -2.60
N LEU A 202 13.30 -10.61 -2.28
CA LEU A 202 12.89 -10.40 -0.89
C LEU A 202 12.68 -11.72 -0.14
N ARG A 203 12.22 -12.79 -0.81
CA ARG A 203 12.00 -14.11 -0.18
C ARG A 203 13.29 -14.70 0.37
N GLU A 204 14.42 -14.43 -0.26
CA GLU A 204 15.73 -14.91 0.19
C GLU A 204 16.15 -14.31 1.53
N LYS A 205 15.47 -13.24 1.98
CA LYS A 205 15.65 -12.61 3.29
C LYS A 205 14.67 -13.20 4.31
N THR A 206 15.17 -13.54 5.50
CA THR A 206 14.45 -14.26 6.58
C THR A 206 13.17 -13.59 7.09
N THR A 207 12.95 -12.29 6.84
CA THR A 207 11.75 -11.53 7.25
C THR A 207 10.87 -11.12 6.06
N GLY A 208 11.14 -11.63 4.85
CA GLY A 208 10.48 -11.19 3.62
C GLY A 208 9.04 -11.68 3.46
N LEU A 209 8.71 -12.88 3.96
CA LEU A 209 7.44 -13.56 3.65
C LEU A 209 6.18 -12.80 4.08
N GLU A 210 6.17 -12.19 5.26
CA GLU A 210 5.00 -11.42 5.72
C GLU A 210 4.75 -10.16 4.88
N TYR A 211 5.83 -9.51 4.43
CA TYR A 211 5.72 -8.33 3.58
C TYR A 211 5.34 -8.71 2.14
N ILE A 212 5.88 -9.81 1.62
CA ILE A 212 5.46 -10.41 0.34
C ILE A 212 3.96 -10.71 0.36
N GLU A 213 3.46 -11.31 1.43
CA GLU A 213 2.04 -11.57 1.60
C GLU A 213 1.19 -10.30 1.53
N THR A 214 1.62 -9.24 2.24
CA THR A 214 0.97 -7.92 2.20
C THR A 214 0.87 -7.41 0.76
N VAL A 215 1.97 -7.51 0.01
CA VAL A 215 2.06 -7.03 -1.37
C VAL A 215 1.21 -7.87 -2.31
N VAL A 216 1.22 -9.19 -2.19
CA VAL A 216 0.39 -10.07 -3.03
C VAL A 216 -1.08 -9.82 -2.75
N LYS A 217 -1.50 -9.72 -1.48
CA LYS A 217 -2.89 -9.35 -1.12
C LYS A 217 -3.29 -8.01 -1.72
N TYR A 218 -2.39 -7.03 -1.70
CA TYR A 218 -2.62 -5.73 -2.33
C TYR A 218 -2.79 -5.82 -3.85
N ILE A 219 -1.88 -6.54 -4.55
CA ILE A 219 -1.95 -6.73 -6.02
C ILE A 219 -3.29 -7.37 -6.41
N LEU A 220 -3.72 -8.40 -5.69
CA LEU A 220 -4.98 -9.10 -5.95
C LEU A 220 -6.21 -8.26 -5.63
N ASN A 221 -6.11 -7.33 -4.68
CA ASN A 221 -7.22 -6.44 -4.33
C ASN A 221 -7.42 -5.31 -5.35
N ILE A 222 -6.33 -4.82 -5.94
CA ILE A 222 -6.35 -3.72 -6.92
C ILE A 222 -6.55 -4.23 -8.35
N GLY A 223 -5.90 -5.32 -8.70
CA GLY A 223 -5.96 -5.89 -10.05
C GLY A 223 -7.30 -6.58 -10.25
N GLU A 224 -8.37 -5.82 -10.50
CA GLU A 224 -9.73 -6.34 -10.72
C GLU A 224 -9.78 -7.47 -11.77
N GLU A 225 -8.81 -7.51 -12.69
CA GLU A 225 -8.67 -8.54 -13.73
C GLU A 225 -7.53 -9.56 -13.49
N ILE A 226 -6.79 -9.48 -12.37
CA ILE A 226 -5.65 -10.37 -12.11
C ILE A 226 -5.98 -11.39 -11.03
N SER A 227 -6.19 -12.61 -11.48
CA SER A 227 -6.29 -13.77 -10.60
C SER A 227 -4.93 -14.17 -10.01
N LEU A 228 -4.98 -14.88 -8.87
CA LEU A 228 -3.81 -15.52 -8.28
C LEU A 228 -3.09 -16.46 -9.26
N ASN A 229 -3.85 -17.15 -10.12
CA ASN A 229 -3.29 -18.04 -11.14
C ASN A 229 -2.56 -17.24 -12.23
N GLU A 230 -3.12 -16.13 -12.70
CA GLU A 230 -2.42 -15.26 -13.65
C GLU A 230 -1.15 -14.66 -13.04
N LEU A 231 -1.20 -14.27 -11.77
CA LEU A 231 -0.02 -13.81 -11.04
C LEU A 231 1.04 -14.93 -10.92
N ASP A 232 0.63 -16.16 -10.61
CA ASP A 232 1.52 -17.33 -10.59
C ASP A 232 2.13 -17.62 -11.97
N GLN A 233 1.32 -17.62 -13.05
CA GLN A 233 1.83 -17.84 -14.41
C GLN A 233 2.84 -16.76 -14.80
N LYS A 234 2.57 -15.49 -14.48
CA LYS A 234 3.51 -14.39 -14.71
C LYS A 234 4.80 -14.57 -13.91
N ALA A 235 4.69 -14.96 -12.63
CA ALA A 235 5.85 -15.24 -11.79
C ALA A 235 6.66 -16.45 -12.29
N LYS A 236 5.98 -17.50 -12.75
CA LYS A 236 6.57 -18.72 -13.34
C LYS A 236 7.34 -18.46 -14.61
N ASN A 237 6.84 -17.54 -15.45
CA ASN A 237 7.52 -17.10 -16.67
C ASN A 237 8.82 -16.34 -16.38
N ILE A 238 8.98 -15.78 -15.17
CA ILE A 238 10.22 -15.17 -14.71
C ILE A 238 11.16 -16.24 -14.15
N SER A 239 10.69 -17.04 -13.20
CA SER A 239 11.45 -18.18 -12.67
C SER A 239 10.57 -19.20 -11.93
N ALA A 240 11.10 -20.41 -11.72
CA ALA A 240 10.44 -21.42 -10.90
C ALA A 240 10.28 -20.96 -9.44
N GLU A 241 11.26 -20.18 -8.94
CA GLU A 241 11.24 -19.59 -7.61
C GLU A 241 10.12 -18.55 -7.46
N GLY A 242 9.80 -17.81 -8.53
CA GLY A 242 8.67 -16.88 -8.57
C GLY A 242 7.34 -17.58 -8.33
N SER A 243 7.07 -18.67 -9.05
CA SER A 243 5.88 -19.48 -8.83
C SER A 243 5.83 -20.02 -7.39
N ALA A 244 6.95 -20.51 -6.86
CA ALA A 244 7.02 -20.97 -5.48
C ALA A 244 6.68 -19.87 -4.45
N VAL A 245 7.07 -18.60 -4.70
CA VAL A 245 6.68 -17.46 -3.85
C VAL A 245 5.16 -17.30 -3.84
N ILE A 246 4.54 -17.19 -5.01
CA ILE A 246 3.10 -16.96 -5.14
C ILE A 246 2.32 -18.14 -4.54
N MET A 247 2.73 -19.38 -4.82
CA MET A 247 2.11 -20.58 -4.26
C MET A 247 2.22 -20.65 -2.73
N THR A 248 3.33 -20.22 -2.13
CA THR A 248 3.45 -20.17 -0.66
C THR A 248 2.42 -19.19 -0.07
N ILE A 249 2.22 -18.03 -0.71
CA ILE A 249 1.21 -17.07 -0.26
C ILE A 249 -0.20 -17.60 -0.50
N ALA A 250 -0.45 -18.28 -1.62
CA ALA A 250 -1.71 -18.95 -1.91
C ALA A 250 -2.08 -19.99 -0.83
N GLU A 251 -1.12 -20.81 -0.42
CA GLU A 251 -1.28 -21.79 0.66
C GLU A 251 -1.59 -21.12 2.01
N LYS A 252 -0.94 -19.98 2.29
CA LYS A 252 -1.19 -19.21 3.52
C LYS A 252 -2.59 -18.59 3.52
N ILE A 253 -2.98 -17.93 2.43
CA ILE A 253 -4.33 -17.37 2.25
C ILE A 253 -5.38 -18.49 2.39
N TYR A 254 -5.11 -19.67 1.81
CA TYR A 254 -5.96 -20.86 1.94
C TYR A 254 -6.09 -21.34 3.39
N HIS A 255 -4.99 -21.33 4.15
CA HIS A 255 -5.00 -21.74 5.56
C HIS A 255 -5.73 -20.74 6.46
N ASP A 256 -5.49 -19.44 6.25
CA ASP A 256 -6.08 -18.35 7.04
C ASP A 256 -7.61 -18.25 6.80
N GLY A 257 -8.07 -18.48 5.56
CA GLY A 257 -9.50 -18.52 5.21
C GLY A 257 -10.30 -19.66 5.86
N LYS A 258 -9.66 -20.57 6.60
CA LYS A 258 -10.32 -21.63 7.37
C LYS A 258 -10.85 -21.13 8.74
N GLU A 259 -10.35 -20.01 9.24
CA GLU A 259 -10.65 -19.53 10.60
C GLU A 259 -11.74 -18.44 10.66
N GLU A 260 -12.07 -17.76 9.56
CA GLU A 260 -13.13 -16.73 9.48
C GLU A 260 -14.11 -17.01 8.33
N GLY A 261 -15.37 -16.54 8.40
CA GLY A 261 -16.33 -16.53 7.28
C GLY A 261 -16.51 -17.83 6.48
N LYS A 262 -16.92 -18.92 7.13
CA LYS A 262 -16.86 -20.30 6.59
C LYS A 262 -17.46 -20.57 5.19
N VAL A 263 -18.54 -19.90 4.79
CA VAL A 263 -19.27 -20.23 3.53
C VAL A 263 -18.71 -19.42 2.35
N GLU A 264 -18.61 -18.11 2.50
CA GLU A 264 -18.06 -17.21 1.47
C GLU A 264 -16.61 -17.56 1.13
N ASN A 265 -15.80 -17.88 2.15
CA ASN A 265 -14.43 -18.36 1.93
C ASN A 265 -14.38 -19.73 1.26
N MET A 266 -15.38 -20.60 1.46
CA MET A 266 -15.43 -21.89 0.80
C MET A 266 -15.82 -21.76 -0.69
N HIS A 267 -16.62 -20.76 -1.05
CA HIS A 267 -16.89 -20.42 -2.45
C HIS A 267 -15.63 -20.00 -3.18
N GLU A 268 -14.89 -19.04 -2.64
CA GLU A 268 -13.62 -18.59 -3.23
C GLU A 268 -12.61 -19.75 -3.35
N MET A 269 -12.61 -20.64 -2.36
CA MET A 269 -11.73 -21.81 -2.35
C MET A 269 -12.10 -22.84 -3.44
N ILE A 270 -13.40 -23.07 -3.66
CA ILE A 270 -13.89 -23.98 -4.69
C ILE A 270 -13.68 -23.36 -6.07
N GLU A 271 -13.99 -22.08 -6.24
CA GLU A 271 -13.70 -21.31 -7.45
C GLU A 271 -12.22 -21.45 -7.83
N PHE A 272 -11.32 -21.20 -6.88
CA PHE A 272 -9.88 -21.37 -7.06
C PHE A 272 -9.50 -22.81 -7.47
N ALA A 273 -9.97 -23.83 -6.75
CA ALA A 273 -9.63 -25.22 -7.03
C ALA A 273 -10.18 -25.71 -8.38
N MET A 274 -11.37 -25.24 -8.76
CA MET A 274 -12.04 -25.53 -10.03
C MET A 274 -11.32 -24.89 -11.21
N GLU A 275 -10.91 -23.64 -11.08
CA GLU A 275 -10.14 -22.96 -12.12
C GLU A 275 -8.73 -23.52 -12.26
N LEU A 276 -8.07 -23.88 -11.15
CA LEU A 276 -6.75 -24.51 -11.16
C LEU A 276 -6.77 -25.86 -11.90
N LYS A 277 -7.77 -26.70 -11.60
CA LYS A 277 -7.82 -28.07 -12.13
C LYS A 277 -8.43 -28.16 -13.53
N PHE A 278 -9.41 -27.30 -13.85
CA PHE A 278 -10.20 -27.42 -15.08
C PHE A 278 -10.17 -26.17 -15.97
N GLY A 279 -9.46 -25.11 -15.56
CA GLY A 279 -9.35 -23.86 -16.31
C GLY A 279 -10.68 -23.14 -16.48
N LEU A 280 -10.75 -22.19 -17.41
CA LEU A 280 -11.94 -21.36 -17.68
C LEU A 280 -13.23 -22.15 -18.01
N SER A 281 -13.11 -23.43 -18.33
CA SER A 281 -14.26 -24.31 -18.59
C SER A 281 -15.14 -24.52 -17.34
N SER A 282 -14.59 -24.32 -16.13
CA SER A 282 -15.31 -24.47 -14.87
C SER A 282 -16.15 -23.24 -14.47
N LYS A 283 -15.99 -22.07 -15.11
CA LYS A 283 -16.66 -20.81 -14.72
C LYS A 283 -18.18 -20.93 -14.58
N LYS A 284 -18.84 -21.62 -15.51
CA LYS A 284 -20.30 -21.84 -15.45
C LYS A 284 -20.72 -22.66 -14.22
N ILE A 285 -19.85 -23.55 -13.77
CA ILE A 285 -20.12 -24.47 -12.67
C ILE A 285 -19.84 -23.78 -11.35
N VAL A 286 -18.77 -23.00 -11.29
CA VAL A 286 -18.47 -22.11 -10.17
C VAL A 286 -19.63 -21.15 -9.90
N GLN A 287 -20.27 -20.58 -10.93
CA GLN A 287 -21.46 -19.73 -10.77
C GLN A 287 -22.65 -20.45 -10.13
N GLU A 288 -22.82 -21.75 -10.38
CA GLU A 288 -23.86 -22.56 -9.73
C GLU A 288 -23.45 -22.92 -8.30
N ILE A 289 -22.16 -23.21 -8.07
CA ILE A 289 -21.62 -23.49 -6.74
C ILE A 289 -21.74 -22.26 -5.84
N ASN A 290 -21.53 -21.04 -6.36
CA ASN A 290 -21.65 -19.77 -5.63
C ASN A 290 -23.07 -19.45 -5.14
N LYS A 291 -24.07 -20.29 -5.48
CA LYS A 291 -25.44 -20.21 -4.95
C LYS A 291 -25.68 -21.14 -3.75
N ILE A 292 -24.69 -21.95 -3.36
CA ILE A 292 -24.84 -22.97 -2.31
C ILE A 292 -24.40 -22.40 -0.96
N ASP A 293 -25.35 -22.10 -0.08
CA ASP A 293 -25.02 -21.62 1.28
C ASP A 293 -24.66 -22.76 2.28
N ASP A 294 -24.78 -24.03 1.87
CA ASP A 294 -24.52 -25.20 2.72
C ASP A 294 -23.03 -25.55 2.76
N TYR A 295 -22.40 -25.30 3.90
CA TYR A 295 -20.98 -25.56 4.13
C TYR A 295 -20.55 -27.03 3.96
N GLU A 296 -21.34 -28.01 4.41
CA GLU A 296 -20.96 -29.42 4.25
C GLU A 296 -21.11 -29.87 2.79
N ARG A 297 -22.08 -29.32 2.06
CA ARG A 297 -22.20 -29.53 0.61
C ARG A 297 -21.01 -28.93 -0.14
N LEU A 298 -20.62 -27.70 0.19
CA LEU A 298 -19.42 -27.06 -0.36
C LEU A 298 -18.14 -27.85 -0.04
N LYS A 299 -18.00 -28.34 1.19
CA LYS A 299 -16.87 -29.18 1.59
C LYS A 299 -16.80 -30.49 0.81
N ASN A 300 -17.94 -31.13 0.54
CA ASN A 300 -18.00 -32.32 -0.30
C ASN A 300 -17.61 -32.01 -1.76
N ILE A 301 -18.08 -30.88 -2.30
CA ILE A 301 -17.68 -30.40 -3.65
C ILE A 301 -16.17 -30.19 -3.71
N LYS A 302 -15.60 -29.53 -2.70
CA LYS A 302 -14.17 -29.34 -2.53
C LYS A 302 -13.38 -30.66 -2.54
N ASP A 303 -13.82 -31.67 -1.78
CA ASP A 303 -13.10 -32.94 -1.69
C ASP A 303 -13.26 -33.77 -2.99
N ALA A 304 -14.39 -33.61 -3.67
CA ALA A 304 -14.61 -34.18 -5.00
C ALA A 304 -13.67 -33.58 -6.06
N ILE A 305 -13.38 -32.27 -6.03
CA ILE A 305 -12.44 -31.63 -6.98
C ILE A 305 -11.07 -32.31 -6.96
N LYS A 306 -10.60 -32.76 -5.79
CA LYS A 306 -9.33 -33.50 -5.66
C LYS A 306 -9.39 -34.89 -6.31
N SER A 307 -10.57 -35.49 -6.35
CA SER A 307 -10.77 -36.90 -6.68
C SER A 307 -11.08 -37.18 -8.15
N TYR A 308 -11.45 -36.16 -8.93
CA TYR A 308 -11.84 -36.32 -10.34
C TYR A 308 -10.96 -35.51 -11.29
N ASP A 309 -10.44 -36.12 -12.34
CA ASP A 309 -9.46 -35.50 -13.25
C ASP A 309 -10.08 -34.80 -14.45
N SER A 310 -11.40 -34.91 -14.63
CA SER A 310 -12.17 -34.18 -15.63
C SER A 310 -13.35 -33.43 -15.02
N LEU A 311 -13.68 -32.28 -15.59
CA LEU A 311 -14.82 -31.47 -15.16
C LEU A 311 -16.15 -32.24 -15.32
N GLU A 312 -16.27 -33.05 -16.36
CA GLU A 312 -17.47 -33.87 -16.62
C GLU A 312 -17.70 -34.96 -15.57
N GLU A 313 -16.63 -35.60 -15.10
CA GLU A 313 -16.73 -36.59 -14.01
C GLU A 313 -17.02 -35.91 -12.69
N LEU A 314 -16.40 -34.77 -12.42
CA LEU A 314 -16.68 -34.01 -11.21
C LEU A 314 -18.18 -33.69 -11.12
N VAL A 315 -18.75 -33.06 -12.16
CA VAL A 315 -20.14 -32.59 -12.21
C VAL A 315 -21.16 -33.72 -12.05
N LYS A 316 -20.86 -34.93 -12.53
CA LYS A 316 -21.72 -36.09 -12.35
C LYS A 316 -21.76 -36.60 -10.90
N ASN A 317 -20.76 -36.25 -10.11
CA ASN A 317 -20.53 -36.77 -8.76
C ASN A 317 -20.64 -35.69 -7.67
N ILE A 318 -20.84 -34.43 -8.06
CA ILE A 318 -21.20 -33.35 -7.14
C ILE A 318 -22.65 -32.95 -7.36
N ASP A 319 -23.39 -32.84 -6.27
CA ASP A 319 -24.78 -32.39 -6.30
C ASP A 319 -24.74 -30.86 -6.29
N ILE A 320 -24.97 -30.22 -7.44
CA ILE A 320 -25.04 -28.75 -7.61
C ILE A 320 -26.46 -28.40 -8.06
#